data_AF-A0A8S3JU17-F1
#
_entry.id   AF-A0A8S3JU17-F1
#
_cell.length_a   1.000
_cell.length_b   1.000
_cell.length_c   1.000
_cell.angle_alpha   90.00
_cell.angle_beta   90.00
_cell.angle_gamma   90.00
#
_symmetry.space_group_name_H-M   'P 1'
#
loop_
_entity.id
_entity.type
_entity.pdbx_description
1 polymer ?
#
loop_
_entity_poly.entity_id
_entity_poly.type
_entity_poly.pdbx_seq_one_letter_code
_entity_poly.pdbx_strand_id
1 'polypeptide(L)'
;AAFKLYQEAITLCLNEKKTINNAKQKEQLEKIAYQALERAEELKKTELNPASHIRLPSPPRDEVIQQEEQQPLDIDEKNMNISDKRAKLSPHELDVLRRGSKINGRDYVPFFDIDLRERFAFQTPFVDPHGPLKLAPKQQSHFQRWARPDEIMSEPKMIMA
;
A
#
# COMPACT_ATOMS: atom_id res chain seq x y z
N ALA A 1 11.52 -17.12 1.86
CA ALA A 1 10.77 -18.18 1.14
C ALA A 1 11.10 -18.22 -0.36
N ALA A 2 11.09 -17.08 -1.07
CA ALA A 2 11.35 -17.01 -2.51
C ALA A 2 12.74 -17.53 -2.95
N PHE A 3 13.80 -17.27 -2.18
CA PHE A 3 15.16 -17.74 -2.51
C PHE A 3 15.27 -19.27 -2.68
N LYS A 4 14.64 -20.06 -1.80
CA LYS A 4 14.67 -21.52 -1.87
C LYS A 4 13.97 -22.06 -3.12
N LEU A 5 12.84 -21.44 -3.50
CA LEU A 5 12.09 -21.81 -4.70
C LEU A 5 12.89 -21.54 -5.98
N TYR A 6 13.66 -20.44 -6.04
CA TYR A 6 14.56 -20.18 -7.17
C TYR A 6 15.69 -21.22 -7.25
N GLN A 7 16.25 -21.64 -6.11
CA GLN A 7 17.26 -22.71 -6.10
C GLN A 7 16.69 -24.04 -6.62
N GLU A 8 15.49 -24.43 -6.17
CA GLU A 8 14.79 -25.63 -6.65
C GLU A 8 14.53 -25.56 -8.16
N ALA A 9 14.03 -24.43 -8.66
CA ALA A 9 13.77 -24.24 -10.08
C ALA A 9 15.04 -24.36 -10.95
N ILE A 10 16.18 -23.82 -10.48
CA ILE A 10 17.47 -23.94 -11.19
C ILE A 10 17.92 -25.40 -11.25
N THR A 11 17.83 -26.13 -10.13
CA THR A 11 18.21 -27.56 -10.12
C THR A 11 17.36 -28.40 -11.06
N LEU A 12 16.06 -28.09 -11.14
CA LEU A 12 15.13 -28.74 -12.05
C LEU A 12 15.49 -28.45 -13.52
N CYS A 13 15.75 -27.19 -13.88
CA CYS A 13 16.16 -26.80 -15.23
C CYS A 13 17.47 -27.48 -15.66
N LEU A 14 18.46 -27.60 -14.76
CA LEU A 14 19.73 -28.26 -15.04
C LEU A 14 19.60 -29.77 -15.22
N ASN A 15 18.68 -30.41 -14.49
CA ASN A 15 18.40 -31.84 -14.63
C ASN A 15 17.63 -32.12 -15.93
N GLU A 16 16.66 -31.30 -16.29
CA GLU A 16 15.93 -31.43 -17.55
C GLU A 16 16.82 -31.19 -18.78
N LYS A 17 17.76 -30.23 -18.71
CA LYS A 17 18.73 -29.95 -19.77
C LYS A 17 19.59 -31.18 -20.14
N LYS A 18 19.86 -32.08 -19.20
CA LYS A 18 20.61 -33.34 -19.42
C LYS A 18 19.80 -34.38 -20.19
N THR A 19 18.48 -34.31 -20.12
CA THR A 19 17.56 -35.35 -20.61
C THR A 19 16.94 -34.99 -21.95
N ILE A 20 16.78 -33.70 -22.24
CA ILE A 20 16.19 -33.19 -23.48
C ILE A 20 17.21 -33.30 -24.63
N ASN A 21 16.75 -33.60 -25.85
CA ASN A 21 17.61 -33.63 -27.06
C ASN A 21 17.42 -32.41 -27.98
N ASN A 22 16.36 -31.61 -27.78
CA ASN A 22 16.07 -30.45 -28.60
C ASN A 22 16.93 -29.24 -28.20
N ALA A 23 17.76 -28.76 -29.13
CA ALA A 23 18.65 -27.62 -28.91
C ALA A 23 17.92 -26.32 -28.52
N LYS A 24 16.74 -26.07 -29.10
CA LYS A 24 15.96 -24.85 -28.82
C LYS A 24 15.39 -24.84 -27.40
N GLN A 25 14.92 -25.99 -26.92
CA GLN A 25 14.42 -26.12 -25.55
C GLN A 25 15.55 -26.04 -24.52
N LYS A 26 16.74 -26.58 -24.84
CA LYS A 26 17.94 -26.41 -24.00
C LYS A 26 18.33 -24.95 -23.84
N GLU A 27 18.31 -24.18 -24.92
CA GLU A 27 18.62 -22.74 -24.89
C GLU A 27 17.58 -21.96 -24.05
N GLN A 28 16.30 -22.31 -24.15
CA GLN A 28 15.25 -21.69 -23.34
C GLN A 28 15.41 -22.02 -21.84
N LEU A 29 15.66 -23.28 -21.50
CA LEU A 29 15.94 -23.71 -20.12
C LEU A 29 17.17 -23.03 -19.54
N GLU A 30 18.19 -22.82 -20.37
CA GLU A 30 19.40 -22.10 -19.98
C GLU A 30 19.12 -20.62 -19.70
N LYS A 31 18.35 -19.94 -20.55
CA LYS A 31 17.92 -18.55 -20.29
C LYS A 31 17.10 -18.43 -19.00
N ILE A 32 16.18 -19.36 -18.77
CA ILE A 32 15.36 -19.37 -17.54
C ILE A 32 16.23 -19.63 -16.31
N ALA A 33 17.17 -20.56 -16.37
CA ALA A 33 18.09 -20.83 -15.27
C ALA A 33 18.98 -19.62 -14.94
N TYR A 34 19.50 -18.91 -15.96
CA TYR A 34 20.27 -17.68 -15.75
C TYR A 34 19.44 -16.57 -15.09
N GLN A 35 18.21 -16.34 -15.57
CA GLN A 35 17.31 -15.35 -14.96
C GLN A 35 16.95 -15.70 -13.51
N ALA A 36 16.68 -16.98 -13.24
CA ALA A 36 16.39 -17.45 -11.89
C ALA A 36 17.60 -17.28 -10.95
N LEU A 37 18.83 -17.47 -11.46
CA LEU A 37 20.07 -17.28 -10.71
C LEU A 37 20.30 -15.82 -10.36
N GLU A 38 20.16 -14.92 -11.34
CA GLU A 38 20.28 -13.47 -11.12
C GLU A 38 19.31 -12.98 -10.03
N ARG A 39 18.04 -13.40 -10.10
CA ARG A 39 17.04 -13.07 -9.07
C ARG A 39 17.33 -13.68 -7.71
N ALA A 40 17.87 -14.90 -7.66
CA ALA A 40 18.28 -15.52 -6.40
C ALA A 40 19.42 -14.74 -5.73
N GLU A 41 20.39 -14.23 -6.51
CA GLU A 41 21.50 -13.42 -5.99
C GLU A 41 21.04 -12.06 -5.46
N GLU A 42 20.11 -11.40 -6.15
CA GLU A 42 19.48 -10.17 -5.66
C GLU A 42 18.80 -10.39 -4.31
N LEU A 43 17.98 -11.43 -4.19
CA LEU A 43 17.27 -11.78 -2.96
C LEU A 43 18.23 -12.12 -1.82
N LYS A 44 19.37 -12.77 -2.11
CA LYS A 44 20.41 -13.07 -1.12
C LYS A 44 21.09 -11.81 -0.59
N LYS A 45 21.27 -10.78 -1.43
CA LYS A 45 21.85 -9.49 -1.01
C LYS A 45 20.88 -8.72 -0.10
N THR A 46 19.58 -8.82 -0.34
CA THR A 46 18.54 -8.19 0.50
C THR A 46 18.47 -8.81 1.90
N GLU A 47 18.64 -10.14 2.03
CA GLU A 47 18.63 -10.83 3.33
C GLU A 47 19.83 -10.47 4.23
N LEU A 48 20.95 -10.02 3.67
CA LEU A 48 22.12 -9.53 4.42
C LEU A 48 21.96 -8.10 4.94
N ASN A 49 20.88 -7.41 4.54
CA ASN A 49 20.56 -6.06 4.99
C ASN A 49 19.11 -6.03 5.50
N PRO A 50 18.82 -6.61 6.69
CA PRO A 50 17.48 -6.59 7.28
C PRO A 50 17.00 -5.17 7.65
N ALA A 51 17.85 -4.15 7.46
CA ALA A 51 17.57 -2.75 7.76
C ALA A 51 16.96 -1.93 6.61
N SER A 52 16.63 -2.53 5.45
CA SER A 52 15.58 -1.95 4.60
C SER A 52 14.20 -2.30 5.17
N HIS A 53 14.01 -2.02 6.46
CA HIS A 53 12.69 -1.75 7.00
C HIS A 53 12.05 -0.77 6.03
N ILE A 54 10.90 -1.16 5.48
CA ILE A 54 9.94 -0.21 4.93
C ILE A 54 9.80 0.86 6.01
N ARG A 55 10.48 2.00 5.81
CA ARG A 55 10.25 3.16 6.65
C ARG A 55 8.87 3.62 6.24
N LEU A 56 7.85 3.09 6.93
CA LEU A 56 6.55 3.73 6.88
C LEU A 56 6.80 5.17 7.29
N PRO A 57 6.36 6.16 6.49
CA PRO A 57 6.35 7.53 6.99
C PRO A 57 5.59 7.50 8.32
N SER A 58 6.18 8.12 9.33
CA SER A 58 5.44 8.40 10.56
C SER A 58 4.12 9.07 10.18
N PRO A 59 2.98 8.67 10.77
CA PRO A 59 1.71 9.35 10.51
C PRO A 59 1.94 10.85 10.70
N PRO A 60 1.41 11.70 9.79
CA PRO A 60 1.58 13.14 9.93
C PRO A 60 1.09 13.52 11.32
N ARG A 61 2.00 14.06 12.14
CA ARG A 61 1.62 14.69 13.40
C ARG A 61 0.90 15.96 12.99
N ASP A 62 -0.33 16.14 13.47
CA ASP A 62 -1.04 17.41 13.39
C ASP A 62 -0.29 18.44 14.25
N GLU A 63 0.85 18.92 13.76
CA GLU A 63 1.61 19.98 14.42
C GLU A 63 0.95 21.30 14.07
N VAL A 64 0.13 21.76 15.01
CA VAL A 64 -0.38 23.12 15.09
C VAL A 64 0.80 24.09 14.93
N ILE A 65 0.79 24.82 13.81
CA ILE A 65 1.80 25.81 13.45
C ILE A 65 1.82 26.89 14.54
N GLN A 66 2.81 26.85 15.43
CA GLN A 66 3.30 28.03 16.13
C GLN A 66 4.64 28.39 15.51
N GLN A 67 4.65 29.56 14.87
CA GLN A 67 5.81 30.16 14.25
C GLN A 67 6.87 30.44 15.31
N GLU A 68 8.06 29.86 15.18
CA GLU A 68 9.28 30.46 15.71
C GLU A 68 10.47 30.11 14.80
N GLU A 69 11.27 31.15 14.57
CA GLU A 69 12.24 31.33 13.52
C GLU A 69 13.62 30.81 13.96
N GLN A 70 14.23 29.85 13.25
CA GLN A 70 15.68 29.57 13.32
C GLN A 70 16.21 28.64 12.19
N GLN A 71 16.83 29.31 11.20
CA GLN A 71 18.01 29.01 10.36
C GLN A 71 18.27 27.63 9.70
N PRO A 72 18.87 27.62 8.48
CA PRO A 72 18.78 26.51 7.54
C PRO A 72 19.85 25.44 7.77
N LEU A 73 19.42 24.19 7.89
CA LEU A 73 20.29 23.03 7.64
C LEU A 73 20.06 22.58 6.20
N ASP A 74 21.12 22.68 5.39
CA ASP A 74 21.17 22.16 4.02
C ASP A 74 20.87 20.65 4.02
N ILE A 75 19.61 20.30 3.81
CA ILE A 75 19.16 18.95 3.52
C ILE A 75 18.51 19.03 2.15
N ASP A 76 19.16 18.43 1.16
CA ASP A 76 18.71 18.30 -0.23
C ASP A 76 17.17 18.12 -0.32
N GLU A 77 16.47 19.22 -0.63
CA GLU A 77 15.01 19.34 -0.75
C GLU A 77 14.48 18.65 -2.02
N LYS A 78 14.71 17.35 -2.17
CA LYS A 78 14.09 16.57 -3.25
C LYS A 78 13.06 15.55 -2.81
N ASN A 79 12.72 15.47 -1.52
CA ASN A 79 11.67 14.57 -1.07
C ASN A 79 10.57 15.25 -0.24
N MET A 80 9.50 15.56 -0.97
CA MET A 80 8.09 15.47 -0.56
C MET A 80 7.58 16.39 0.56
N ASN A 81 7.51 17.69 0.25
CA ASN A 81 6.39 18.52 0.70
C ASN A 81 5.09 18.02 0.05
N ILE A 82 4.33 17.20 0.79
CA ILE A 82 2.99 16.69 0.40
C ILE A 82 1.89 17.69 0.82
N SER A 83 2.22 18.70 1.63
CA SER A 83 1.24 19.61 2.26
C SER A 83 0.82 20.83 1.43
N ASP A 84 1.45 21.12 0.29
CA ASP A 84 1.27 22.41 -0.40
C ASP A 84 0.90 22.32 -1.89
N LYS A 85 0.53 21.14 -2.37
CA LYS A 85 0.34 20.96 -3.79
C LYS A 85 -1.15 20.92 -4.09
N ARG A 86 -1.60 21.88 -4.91
CA ARG A 86 -2.32 21.52 -6.14
C ARG A 86 -1.53 20.39 -6.82
N ALA A 87 -1.63 19.17 -6.31
CA ALA A 87 -0.83 18.04 -6.70
C ALA A 87 -1.42 17.61 -8.02
N LYS A 88 -0.95 18.25 -9.10
CA LYS A 88 -1.00 17.68 -10.43
C LYS A 88 -0.14 16.43 -10.36
N LEU A 89 -0.75 15.36 -9.82
CA LEU A 89 -0.23 14.02 -9.88
C LEU A 89 0.17 13.80 -11.34
N SER A 90 1.38 13.29 -11.54
CA SER A 90 1.84 12.88 -12.85
C SER A 90 0.81 11.92 -13.46
N PRO A 91 0.63 11.91 -14.79
CA PRO A 91 -0.22 10.91 -15.44
C PRO A 91 0.08 9.48 -15.00
N HIS A 92 1.35 9.19 -14.68
CA HIS A 92 1.77 7.89 -14.14
C HIS A 92 1.26 7.64 -12.71
N GLU A 93 1.37 8.61 -11.82
CA GLU A 93 0.87 8.51 -10.44
C GLU A 93 -0.65 8.36 -10.43
N LEU A 94 -1.34 9.09 -11.32
CA LEU A 94 -2.78 8.98 -11.48
C LEU A 94 -3.19 7.60 -12.00
N ASP A 95 -2.40 7.00 -12.90
CA ASP A 95 -2.64 5.63 -13.38
C ASP A 95 -2.42 4.57 -12.28
N VAL A 96 -1.35 4.74 -11.48
CA VAL A 96 -1.10 3.90 -10.30
C VAL A 96 -2.28 3.98 -9.32
N LEU A 97 -2.73 5.20 -9.02
CA LEU A 97 -3.89 5.41 -8.14
C LEU A 97 -5.14 4.78 -8.73
N ARG A 98 -5.48 5.02 -10.00
CA ARG A 98 -6.65 4.38 -10.63
C ARG A 98 -6.62 2.86 -10.54
N ARG A 99 -5.46 2.23 -10.72
CA ARG A 99 -5.30 0.78 -10.58
C ARG A 99 -5.42 0.31 -9.12
N GLY A 100 -4.85 1.03 -8.16
CA GLY A 100 -4.85 0.67 -6.74
C GLY A 100 -6.11 1.06 -5.97
N SER A 101 -6.85 2.06 -6.45
CA SER A 101 -8.05 2.61 -5.83
C SER A 101 -9.26 1.70 -5.92
N LYS A 102 -9.25 0.68 -6.78
CA LYS A 102 -10.38 -0.25 -6.90
C LYS A 102 -10.21 -1.43 -5.94
N ILE A 103 -10.91 -1.39 -4.81
CA ILE A 103 -10.89 -2.47 -3.82
C ILE A 103 -12.29 -3.08 -3.74
N ASN A 104 -12.39 -4.40 -3.93
CA ASN A 104 -13.67 -5.13 -3.93
C ASN A 104 -14.73 -4.54 -4.89
N GLY A 105 -14.29 -4.01 -6.04
CA GLY A 105 -15.17 -3.37 -7.03
C GLY A 105 -15.65 -1.97 -6.67
N ARG A 106 -15.21 -1.41 -5.53
CA ARG A 106 -15.50 -0.05 -5.09
C ARG A 106 -14.31 0.86 -5.40
N ASP A 107 -14.60 2.07 -5.86
CA ASP A 107 -13.59 3.08 -6.13
C ASP A 107 -13.29 3.88 -4.85
N TYR A 108 -12.04 3.88 -4.42
CA TYR A 108 -11.54 4.61 -3.27
C TYR A 108 -10.66 5.77 -3.75
N VAL A 109 -11.15 6.98 -3.61
CA VAL A 109 -10.42 8.20 -3.98
C VAL A 109 -9.43 8.53 -2.86
N PRO A 110 -8.18 8.91 -3.17
CA PRO A 110 -7.27 9.42 -2.15
C PRO A 110 -7.78 10.75 -1.59
N PHE A 111 -7.48 11.03 -0.31
CA PHE A 111 -7.78 12.32 0.31
C PHE A 111 -6.91 13.42 -0.30
N PHE A 112 -7.53 14.54 -0.65
CA PHE A 112 -6.91 15.74 -1.20
C PHE A 112 -7.24 16.96 -0.36
N ASP A 113 -6.47 18.05 -0.53
CA ASP A 113 -6.67 19.31 0.20
C ASP A 113 -8.05 19.95 -0.03
N ILE A 114 -8.73 19.61 -1.12
CA ILE A 114 -10.10 20.06 -1.37
C ILE A 114 -11.09 19.44 -0.37
N ASP A 115 -10.83 18.21 0.08
CA ASP A 115 -11.68 17.48 1.03
C ASP A 115 -11.60 18.11 2.43
N LEU A 116 -10.48 18.75 2.78
CA LEU A 116 -10.34 19.51 4.03
C LEU A 116 -11.29 20.71 4.11
N ARG A 117 -11.77 21.21 2.96
CA ARG A 117 -12.71 22.32 2.87
C ARG A 117 -14.16 21.83 2.76
N GLU A 118 -14.38 20.52 2.69
CA GLU A 118 -15.71 19.95 2.62
C GLU A 118 -16.47 20.20 3.93
N ARG A 119 -17.66 20.77 3.83
CA ARG A 119 -18.53 20.98 4.98
C ARG A 119 -19.46 19.78 5.14
N PHE A 120 -19.16 18.92 6.10
CA PHE A 120 -20.00 17.77 6.49
C PHE A 120 -21.23 18.20 7.30
N ALA A 121 -22.09 19.04 6.70
CA ALA A 121 -23.31 19.56 7.30
C ALA A 121 -24.53 19.17 6.45
N PHE A 122 -24.81 17.87 6.39
CA PHE A 122 -25.97 17.35 5.66
C PHE A 122 -27.20 17.31 6.56
N GLN A 123 -28.35 17.73 6.02
CA GLN A 123 -29.64 17.63 6.73
C GLN A 123 -30.03 16.17 6.99
N THR A 124 -29.63 15.28 6.09
CA THR A 124 -29.88 13.84 6.17
C THR A 124 -28.55 13.13 6.42
N PRO A 125 -28.48 12.20 7.39
CA PRO A 125 -27.29 11.39 7.59
C PRO A 125 -26.92 10.62 6.33
N PHE A 126 -25.63 10.58 5.99
CA PHE A 126 -25.14 9.81 4.86
C PHE A 126 -25.53 8.34 4.97
N VAL A 127 -26.06 7.76 3.90
CA VAL A 127 -26.38 6.33 3.79
C VAL A 127 -25.45 5.72 2.75
N ASP A 128 -24.68 4.69 3.13
CA ASP A 128 -23.79 3.99 2.19
C ASP A 128 -24.64 3.32 1.08
N PRO A 129 -24.45 3.70 -0.20
CA PRO A 129 -25.15 3.09 -1.33
C PRO A 129 -24.95 1.57 -1.44
N HIS A 130 -23.81 1.08 -0.95
CA HIS A 130 -23.45 -0.34 -1.00
C HIS A 130 -23.73 -1.08 0.31
N GLY A 131 -24.33 -0.39 1.27
CA GLY A 131 -24.72 -0.96 2.56
C GLY A 131 -23.55 -1.37 3.47
N PRO A 132 -23.87 -1.94 4.63
CA PRO A 132 -22.89 -2.26 5.66
C PRO A 132 -21.83 -3.27 5.21
N LEU A 133 -20.66 -3.18 5.85
CA LEU A 133 -19.55 -4.10 5.58
C LEU A 133 -19.95 -5.54 5.91
N LYS A 134 -19.69 -6.47 4.96
CA LYS A 134 -19.92 -7.90 5.16
C LYS A 134 -18.92 -8.42 6.19
N LEU A 135 -19.45 -9.07 7.23
CA LEU A 135 -18.66 -9.60 8.34
C LEU A 135 -18.33 -11.07 8.12
N ALA A 136 -17.13 -11.49 8.53
CA ALA A 136 -16.76 -12.90 8.60
C ALA A 136 -17.54 -13.63 9.72
N PRO A 137 -17.66 -14.97 9.68
CA PRO A 137 -18.44 -15.72 10.68
C PRO A 137 -18.04 -15.43 12.13
N LYS A 138 -16.73 -15.28 12.39
CA LYS A 138 -16.20 -14.93 13.72
C LYS A 138 -16.58 -13.52 14.18
N GLN A 139 -16.74 -12.59 13.25
CA GLN A 139 -17.15 -11.21 13.57
C GLN A 139 -18.64 -11.16 13.84
N GLN A 140 -19.44 -11.92 13.09
CA GLN A 140 -20.90 -11.98 13.25
C GLN A 140 -21.31 -12.47 14.65
N SER A 141 -20.56 -13.37 15.29
CA SER A 141 -20.92 -13.89 16.62
C SER A 141 -20.89 -12.84 17.74
N HIS A 142 -20.07 -11.79 17.60
CA HIS A 142 -19.94 -10.72 18.59
C HIS A 142 -20.57 -9.41 18.13
N PHE A 143 -20.98 -9.33 16.87
CA PHE A 143 -21.48 -8.11 16.27
C PHE A 143 -22.99 -7.98 16.47
N GLN A 144 -23.42 -6.87 17.09
CA GLN A 144 -24.84 -6.62 17.30
C GLN A 144 -25.48 -5.96 16.07
N ARG A 145 -25.02 -4.75 15.70
CA ARG A 145 -25.52 -3.98 14.54
C ARG A 145 -24.60 -2.82 14.22
N TRP A 146 -24.72 -2.31 13.00
CA TRP A 146 -24.19 -1.00 12.62
C TRP A 146 -25.17 0.05 13.14
N ALA A 147 -24.68 0.99 13.95
CA ALA A 147 -25.49 2.05 14.53
C ALA A 147 -24.70 3.35 14.60
N ARG A 148 -25.40 4.47 14.50
CA ARG A 148 -24.82 5.81 14.68
C ARG A 148 -24.71 6.17 16.16
N PRO A 149 -23.88 7.15 16.54
CA PRO A 149 -23.75 7.56 17.95
C PRO A 149 -25.08 7.96 18.60
N ASP A 150 -25.94 8.68 17.87
CA ASP A 150 -27.27 9.12 18.30
C ASP A 150 -28.27 7.97 18.47
N GLU A 151 -28.07 6.84 17.77
CA GLU A 151 -28.87 5.62 17.91
C GLU A 151 -28.44 4.73 19.10
N ILE A 152 -27.33 5.10 19.76
CA ILE A 152 -26.77 4.37 20.90
C ILE A 152 -26.96 5.19 22.18
N MET A 153 -26.80 6.51 22.12
CA MET A 153 -26.89 7.40 23.28
C MET A 153 -27.45 8.77 22.92
N SER A 154 -28.10 9.43 23.89
CA SER A 154 -28.78 10.72 23.66
C SER A 154 -27.84 11.90 23.45
N GLU A 155 -26.64 11.90 24.02
CA GLU A 155 -25.71 13.04 23.96
C GLU A 155 -24.25 12.58 23.74
N PRO A 156 -23.88 12.16 22.52
CA PRO A 156 -22.52 11.72 22.22
C PRO A 156 -21.53 12.91 22.28
N LYS A 157 -20.42 12.74 23.02
CA LYS A 157 -19.34 13.74 23.16
C LYS A 157 -17.99 13.12 22.83
N MET A 158 -17.15 13.84 22.10
CA MET A 158 -15.77 13.46 21.82
C MET A 158 -14.91 13.78 23.05
N ILE A 159 -14.13 12.80 23.53
CA ILE A 159 -13.15 13.00 24.59
C ILE A 159 -11.79 13.23 23.92
N MET A 160 -11.19 14.39 24.14
CA MET A 160 -9.83 14.69 23.68
C MET A 160 -8.84 14.11 24.69
N ALA A 161 -7.83 13.38 24.21
CA ALA A 161 -6.76 12.80 25.00
C ALA A 161 -5.47 13.61 24.87
#